data_AF-A0A2V5S2W6-F1
#
_entry.id   AF-A0A2V5S2W6-F1
#
_cell.length_a   1.000
_cell.length_b   1.000
_cell.length_c   1.000
_cell.angle_alpha   90.00
_cell.angle_beta   90.00
_cell.angle_gamma   90.00
#
_symmetry.space_group_name_H-M   'P 1'
#
loop_
_entity.id
_entity.type
_entity.pdbx_description
1 polymer ?
#
loop_
_entity_poly.entity_id
_entity_poly.type
_entity_poly.pdbx_seq_one_letter_code
_entity_poly.pdbx_strand_id
1 'polypeptide(L)'
;MTHSRDQVVASVEATFPKSSWARVLDLLDSYGVEPYERERERVQVAILTLGAGSEAKVREYVAVAKRDYRNVLFWAEYPEESRLDTPAKRQRVRNMFEKFGIEPPSDL
;
A
#
# COMPACT_ATOMS: atom_id res chain seq x y z
N MET A 1 -13.05 -7.26 -10.34
CA MET A 1 -14.08 -6.37 -9.76
C MET A 1 -13.67 -4.94 -10.09
N THR A 2 -14.56 -4.14 -10.66
CA THR A 2 -14.25 -2.73 -10.96
C THR A 2 -14.40 -1.94 -9.66
N HIS A 3 -13.32 -1.30 -9.20
CA HIS A 3 -13.39 -0.41 -8.06
C HIS A 3 -14.01 0.92 -8.48
N SER A 4 -14.84 1.52 -7.62
CA SER A 4 -15.48 2.81 -7.88
C SER A 4 -15.17 3.82 -6.78
N ARG A 5 -15.36 5.10 -7.09
CA ARG A 5 -15.20 6.17 -6.11
C ARG A 5 -16.13 5.99 -4.92
N ASP A 6 -17.38 5.57 -5.14
CA ASP A 6 -18.35 5.34 -4.07
C ASP A 6 -17.89 4.24 -3.11
N GLN A 7 -17.20 3.20 -3.61
CA GLN A 7 -16.61 2.18 -2.76
C GLN A 7 -15.49 2.76 -1.88
N VAL A 8 -14.63 3.62 -2.44
CA VAL A 8 -13.57 4.29 -1.66
C VAL A 8 -14.18 5.12 -0.54
N VAL A 9 -15.21 5.92 -0.85
CA VAL A 9 -15.92 6.74 0.14
C VAL A 9 -16.54 5.86 1.22
N ALA A 10 -17.30 4.83 0.84
CA ALA A 10 -17.92 3.90 1.78
C ALA A 10 -16.89 3.21 2.69
N SER A 11 -15.72 2.83 2.16
CA SER A 11 -14.63 2.26 2.95
C SER A 11 -14.04 3.26 3.96
N VAL A 12 -13.89 4.53 3.58
CA VAL A 12 -13.44 5.58 4.52
C VAL A 12 -14.47 5.77 5.63
N GLU A 13 -15.75 5.86 5.28
CA GLU A 13 -16.83 6.06 6.25
C GLU A 13 -16.96 4.91 7.25
N ALA A 14 -16.76 3.67 6.78
CA ALA A 14 -16.81 2.48 7.63
C ALA A 14 -15.59 2.32 8.55
N THR A 15 -14.43 2.91 8.21
CA THR A 15 -13.16 2.62 8.89
C THR A 15 -12.71 3.75 9.82
N PHE A 16 -13.00 5.00 9.47
CA PHE A 16 -12.48 6.17 10.17
C PHE A 16 -13.58 6.95 10.89
N PRO A 17 -13.25 7.69 11.98
CA PRO A 17 -14.20 8.61 12.59
C PRO A 17 -14.56 9.75 11.61
N LYS A 18 -15.81 10.20 11.66
CA LYS A 18 -16.36 11.23 10.76
C LYS A 18 -15.52 12.51 10.66
N SER A 19 -14.88 12.91 11.76
CA SER A 19 -13.98 14.07 11.82
C SER A 19 -12.70 13.93 10.97
N SER A 20 -12.41 12.75 10.44
CA SER A 20 -11.21 12.43 9.65
C SER A 20 -11.51 12.13 8.19
N TRP A 21 -12.79 11.93 7.81
CA TRP A 21 -13.16 11.52 6.46
C TRP A 21 -12.60 12.45 5.38
N ALA A 22 -12.79 13.76 5.52
CA ALA A 22 -12.29 14.74 4.56
C ALA A 22 -10.75 14.65 4.38
N ARG A 23 -10.00 14.57 5.48
CA ARG A 23 -8.53 14.48 5.42
C ARG A 23 -8.05 13.18 4.77
N VAL A 24 -8.70 12.05 5.06
CA VAL A 24 -8.36 10.76 4.46
C VAL A 24 -8.67 10.77 2.96
N LEU A 25 -9.84 11.30 2.56
CA LEU A 25 -10.22 11.42 1.16
C LEU A 25 -9.26 12.34 0.39
N ASP A 26 -8.88 13.49 0.96
CA ASP A 26 -7.89 14.40 0.36
C ASP A 26 -6.52 13.71 0.16
N LEU A 27 -6.08 12.91 1.15
CA LEU A 27 -4.85 12.13 1.02
C LEU A 27 -4.94 11.11 -0.12
N LEU A 28 -6.04 10.38 -0.21
CA LEU A 28 -6.27 9.40 -1.28
C LEU A 28 -6.34 10.07 -2.66
N ASP A 29 -6.97 11.26 -2.74
CA ASP A 29 -7.15 12.01 -3.98
C ASP A 29 -5.87 12.68 -4.48
N SER A 30 -4.83 12.72 -3.66
CA SER A 30 -3.50 13.06 -4.14
C SER A 30 -2.89 11.98 -5.05
N TYR A 31 -3.43 10.76 -5.07
CA TYR A 31 -3.02 9.67 -5.97
C TYR A 31 -3.96 9.54 -7.17
N GLY A 32 -3.39 9.31 -8.35
CA GLY A 32 -4.10 9.24 -9.63
C GLY A 32 -4.12 10.57 -10.37
N VAL A 33 -3.19 11.48 -10.03
CA VAL A 33 -3.03 12.81 -10.65
C VAL A 33 -2.04 12.73 -11.80
N GLU A 34 -0.96 11.98 -11.62
CA GLU A 34 0.08 11.83 -12.64
C GLU A 34 -0.29 10.74 -13.67
N PRO A 35 0.12 10.84 -14.94
CA PRO A 35 -0.26 9.86 -15.98
C PRO A 35 0.18 8.41 -15.71
N TYR A 36 1.21 8.23 -14.87
CA TYR A 36 1.72 6.92 -14.48
C TYR A 36 1.06 6.37 -13.21
N GLU A 37 0.30 7.17 -12.47
CA GLU A 37 -0.49 6.77 -11.30
C GLU A 37 -1.80 6.12 -11.77
N ARG A 38 -1.70 4.86 -12.21
CA ARG A 38 -2.82 4.12 -12.80
C ARG A 38 -3.70 3.47 -11.72
N GLU A 39 -4.85 2.99 -12.16
CA GLU A 39 -5.74 2.15 -11.35
C GLU A 39 -6.19 2.83 -10.05
N ARG A 40 -6.48 4.14 -10.13
CA ARG A 40 -6.73 5.05 -9.01
C ARG A 40 -7.58 4.42 -7.91
N GLU A 41 -8.79 3.98 -8.21
CA GLU A 41 -9.72 3.46 -7.22
C GLU A 41 -9.23 2.14 -6.62
N ARG A 42 -8.64 1.24 -7.41
CA ARG A 42 -8.08 -0.03 -6.92
C ARG A 42 -6.93 0.22 -5.94
N VAL A 43 -6.05 1.16 -6.28
CA VAL A 43 -4.92 1.53 -5.42
C VAL A 43 -5.41 2.24 -4.16
N GLN A 44 -6.38 3.15 -4.26
CA GLN A 44 -6.98 3.80 -3.09
C GLN A 44 -7.60 2.78 -2.11
N VAL A 45 -8.30 1.76 -2.61
CA VAL A 45 -8.81 0.66 -1.78
C VAL A 45 -7.67 -0.14 -1.15
N ALA A 46 -6.61 -0.47 -1.90
CA ALA A 46 -5.44 -1.17 -1.37
C ALA A 46 -4.73 -0.37 -0.25
N ILE A 47 -4.60 0.95 -0.41
CA ILE A 47 -4.06 1.87 0.60
C ILE A 47 -4.91 1.82 1.87
N LEU A 48 -6.24 1.84 1.75
CA LEU A 48 -7.13 1.77 2.91
C LEU A 48 -7.01 0.43 3.65
N THR A 49 -6.95 -0.68 2.90
CA THR A 49 -6.75 -2.02 3.45
C THR A 49 -5.45 -2.11 4.25
N LEU A 50 -4.33 -1.66 3.68
CA LEU A 50 -3.02 -1.68 4.34
C LEU A 50 -2.93 -0.66 5.49
N GLY A 51 -3.63 0.47 5.35
CA GLY A 51 -3.70 1.54 6.33
C GLY A 51 -4.40 1.14 7.62
N ALA A 52 -5.34 0.20 7.56
CA ALA A 52 -6.04 -0.38 8.72
C ALA A 52 -6.57 0.67 9.71
N GLY A 53 -7.18 1.74 9.19
CA GLY A 53 -7.75 2.83 10.01
C GLY A 53 -6.75 3.85 10.55
N SER A 54 -5.47 3.77 10.18
CA SER A 54 -4.45 4.75 10.56
C SER A 54 -4.23 5.79 9.45
N GLU A 55 -4.54 7.07 9.73
CA GLU A 55 -4.27 8.20 8.84
C GLU A 55 -2.77 8.30 8.48
N ALA A 56 -1.89 7.98 9.43
CA ALA A 56 -0.44 7.99 9.23
C ALA A 56 -0.03 6.92 8.20
N LYS A 57 -0.55 5.69 8.33
CA LYS A 57 -0.27 4.63 7.36
C LYS A 57 -0.88 4.92 5.99
N VAL A 58 -2.08 5.51 5.93
CA VAL A 58 -2.65 5.97 4.65
C VAL A 58 -1.69 6.92 3.95
N ARG A 59 -1.14 7.91 4.67
CA ARG A 59 -0.14 8.83 4.12
C ARG A 59 1.13 8.10 3.63
N GLU A 60 1.63 7.15 4.40
CA GLU A 60 2.79 6.35 4.02
C GLU A 60 2.55 5.54 2.74
N TYR A 61 1.42 4.83 2.66
CA TYR A 61 1.10 4.01 1.49
C TYR A 61 0.74 4.84 0.25
N VAL A 62 0.18 6.05 0.41
CA VAL A 62 0.08 7.03 -0.69
C VAL A 62 1.48 7.36 -1.22
N ALA A 63 2.44 7.67 -0.34
CA ALA A 63 3.80 7.98 -0.78
C ALA A 63 4.50 6.79 -1.47
N VAL A 64 4.25 5.56 -1.02
CA VAL A 64 4.72 4.35 -1.72
C VAL A 64 4.05 4.22 -3.09
N ALA A 65 2.73 4.39 -3.17
CA ALA A 65 1.98 4.25 -4.41
C ALA A 65 2.44 5.26 -5.48
N LYS A 66 2.75 6.48 -5.08
CA LYS A 66 3.30 7.51 -5.97
C LYS A 66 4.66 7.15 -6.57
N ARG A 67 5.45 6.29 -5.89
CA ARG A 67 6.73 5.77 -6.42
C ARG A 67 6.52 4.55 -7.30
N ASP A 68 5.77 3.57 -6.78
CA ASP A 68 5.35 2.38 -7.53
C ASP A 68 4.10 1.77 -6.88
N TYR A 69 2.96 2.00 -7.52
CA TYR A 69 1.66 1.53 -7.04
C TYR A 69 1.54 0.00 -7.01
N ARG A 70 2.34 -0.71 -7.82
CA ARG A 70 2.30 -2.18 -7.88
C ARG A 70 2.75 -2.82 -6.59
N ASN A 71 3.62 -2.15 -5.81
CA ASN A 71 4.01 -2.62 -4.48
C ASN A 71 2.81 -2.64 -3.53
N VAL A 72 2.04 -1.55 -3.52
CA VAL A 72 0.84 -1.42 -2.67
C VAL A 72 -0.21 -2.45 -3.06
N LEU A 73 -0.43 -2.67 -4.36
CA LEU A 73 -1.33 -3.72 -4.84
C LEU A 73 -0.84 -5.11 -4.44
N PHE A 74 0.44 -5.41 -4.65
CA PHE A 74 1.02 -6.71 -4.30
C PHE A 74 0.87 -7.00 -2.81
N TRP A 75 1.16 -6.03 -1.93
CA TRP A 75 1.03 -6.21 -0.49
C TRP A 75 -0.41 -6.40 -0.03
N ALA A 76 -1.37 -5.71 -0.66
CA ALA A 76 -2.78 -5.82 -0.30
C ALA A 76 -3.41 -7.14 -0.79
N GLU A 77 -3.03 -7.61 -1.98
CA GLU A 77 -3.64 -8.78 -2.62
C GLU A 77 -2.95 -10.10 -2.26
N TYR A 78 -1.65 -10.04 -1.93
CA TYR A 78 -0.82 -11.19 -1.59
C TYR A 78 -0.11 -10.98 -0.24
N PRO A 79 -0.87 -10.85 0.86
CA PRO A 79 -0.31 -10.53 2.18
C PRO A 79 0.61 -11.64 2.72
N GLU A 80 0.34 -12.91 2.40
CA GLU A 80 1.18 -14.02 2.83
C GLU A 80 2.50 -14.06 2.06
N GLU A 81 2.48 -13.79 0.76
CA GLU A 81 3.68 -13.76 -0.08
C GLU A 81 4.56 -12.54 0.20
N SER A 82 3.94 -11.40 0.52
CA SER A 82 4.66 -10.14 0.74
C SER A 82 5.35 -10.04 2.11
N ARG A 83 4.88 -10.77 3.13
CA ARG A 83 5.49 -10.76 4.46
C ARG A 83 6.81 -11.54 4.50
N LEU A 84 7.82 -10.95 5.13
CA LEU A 84 9.09 -11.62 5.49
C LEU A 84 9.08 -12.13 6.94
N ASP A 85 7.99 -12.78 7.32
CA ASP A 85 7.69 -13.23 8.68
C ASP A 85 8.36 -14.55 9.07
N THR A 86 8.88 -15.31 8.10
CA THR A 86 9.57 -16.58 8.35
C THR A 86 11.08 -16.48 8.10
N PRO A 87 11.92 -17.21 8.86
CA PRO A 87 13.36 -17.29 8.59
C PRO A 87 13.68 -17.73 7.17
N ALA A 88 12.88 -18.66 6.62
CA ALA A 88 13.07 -19.15 5.25
C ALA A 88 12.83 -18.07 4.18
N LYS A 89 11.85 -17.18 4.36
CA LYS A 89 11.62 -16.06 3.44
C LYS A 89 12.72 -15.00 3.56
N ARG A 90 13.12 -14.66 4.78
CA ARG A 90 14.26 -13.75 5.04
C ARG A 90 15.55 -14.27 4.42
N GLN A 91 15.85 -15.56 4.61
CA GLN A 91 17.02 -16.19 4.00
C GLN A 91 16.97 -16.18 2.47
N ARG A 92 15.78 -16.40 1.87
CA ARG A 92 15.64 -16.30 0.41
C ARG A 92 15.97 -14.90 -0.11
N VAL A 93 15.51 -13.85 0.58
CA VAL A 93 15.83 -12.47 0.21
C VAL A 93 17.31 -12.16 0.44
N ARG A 94 17.90 -12.62 1.55
CA ARG A 94 19.34 -12.51 1.82
C ARG A 94 20.18 -13.13 0.71
N ASN A 95 19.88 -14.37 0.33
CA ASN A 95 20.55 -15.07 -0.77
C ASN A 95 20.40 -14.32 -2.11
N MET A 96 19.27 -13.64 -2.32
CA MET A 96 19.04 -12.83 -3.51
C MET A 96 19.98 -11.62 -3.54
N PHE A 97 20.12 -10.88 -2.44
CA PHE A 97 21.08 -9.77 -2.33
C PHE A 97 22.52 -10.23 -2.58
N GLU A 98 22.93 -11.31 -1.90
CA GLU A 98 24.27 -11.90 -2.06
C GLU A 98 24.54 -12.31 -3.52
N LYS A 99 23.58 -12.94 -4.19
CA LYS A 99 23.68 -13.33 -5.61
C LYS A 99 23.89 -12.13 -6.54
N PHE A 100 23.35 -10.97 -6.20
CA PHE A 100 23.55 -9.73 -6.94
C PHE A 100 24.80 -8.96 -6.52
N GLY A 101 25.61 -9.49 -5.58
CA GLY A 101 26.80 -8.84 -5.06
C GLY A 101 26.50 -7.62 -4.19
N ILE A 102 25.31 -7.57 -3.60
CA ILE A 102 24.84 -6.47 -2.75
C ILE A 102 24.80 -6.96 -1.30
N GLU A 103 25.28 -6.14 -0.37
CA GLU A 103 25.19 -6.46 1.05
C GLU A 103 23.71 -6.44 1.50
N PRO A 104 23.19 -7.52 2.11
CA PRO A 104 21.83 -7.55 2.60
C PRO A 104 21.62 -6.54 3.75
N PRO A 105 20.45 -5.91 3.86
CA PRO A 105 20.10 -5.05 4.99
C PRO A 105 20.29 -5.76 6.34
N SER A 106 20.74 -5.02 7.35
CA SER A 106 21.02 -5.54 8.69
C SER A 106 19.76 -5.95 9.47
N ASP A 107 18.63 -5.35 9.15
CA ASP A 107 17.31 -5.58 9.76
C ASP A 107 16.49 -6.68 9.05
N LEU A 108 17.11 -7.39 8.10
CA LEU A 108 16.48 -8.40 7.27
C LEU A 108 16.40 -9.79 7.91
#